data_AF-K7FMN2-F1
#
_entry.id   AF-K7FMN2-F1
#
_cell.length_a   1.000
_cell.length_b   1.000
_cell.length_c   1.000
_cell.angle_alpha   90.00
_cell.angle_beta   90.00
_cell.angle_gamma   90.00
#
_symmetry.space_group_name_H-M   'P 1'
#
loop_
_entity.id
_entity.type
_entity.pdbx_description
1 polymer ?
#
loop_
_entity_poly.entity_id
_entity_poly.type
_entity_poly.pdbx_seq_one_letter_code
_entity_poly.pdbx_strand_id
1 'polypeptide(L)'
;GKVAYVLTHENEEYFLWNPLNGQCYKQFDAFCPLQSVDCLINWENVWFNAQQNSSPMCVSFDISKEGFWRQFLPYNFQCIKPQTVQVTSNFQSLLVC
;
A
#
# COMPACT_ATOMS: atom_id res chain seq x y z
N GLY A 1 -4.55 17.76 1.84
CA GLY A 1 -5.88 17.29 1.41
C GLY A 1 -5.97 15.79 1.65
N LYS A 2 -7.17 15.20 1.60
CA LYS A 2 -7.31 13.74 1.63
C LYS A 2 -6.81 13.18 0.31
N VAL A 3 -5.57 12.73 0.28
CA VAL A 3 -4.97 12.08 -0.88
C VAL A 3 -4.44 10.72 -0.45
N ALA A 4 -4.66 9.72 -1.30
CA ALA A 4 -4.09 8.42 -1.10
C ALA A 4 -2.64 8.42 -1.58
N TYR A 5 -1.75 7.79 -0.83
CA TYR A 5 -0.33 7.71 -1.17
C TYR A 5 -0.09 6.50 -2.08
N VAL A 6 1.01 6.53 -2.83
CA VAL A 6 1.49 5.35 -3.56
C VAL A 6 2.59 4.72 -2.73
N LEU A 7 2.44 3.44 -2.37
CA LEU A 7 3.46 2.65 -1.71
C LEU A 7 4.25 1.87 -2.76
N THR A 8 5.57 1.95 -2.75
CA THR A 8 6.46 1.07 -3.52
C THR A 8 7.34 0.24 -2.58
N HIS A 9 7.77 -0.94 -3.04
CA HIS A 9 8.70 -1.81 -2.33
C HIS A 9 9.94 -2.02 -3.21
N GLU A 10 11.07 -1.48 -2.76
CA GLU A 10 12.33 -1.42 -3.50
C GLU A 10 13.48 -1.80 -2.57
N ASN A 11 14.32 -2.75 -2.97
CA ASN A 11 15.48 -3.20 -2.18
C ASN A 11 15.15 -3.52 -0.71
N GLU A 12 14.04 -4.23 -0.46
CA GLU A 12 13.54 -4.59 0.89
C GLU A 12 13.05 -3.41 1.75
N GLU A 13 13.00 -2.20 1.17
CA GLU A 13 12.46 -1.00 1.82
C GLU A 13 11.11 -0.61 1.21
N TYR A 14 10.23 -0.06 2.05
CA TYR A 14 8.97 0.52 1.61
C TYR A 14 9.06 2.05 1.51
N PHE A 15 8.48 2.61 0.45
CA PHE A 15 8.46 4.05 0.18
C PHE A 15 7.03 4.54 -0.04
N LEU A 16 6.69 5.66 0.60
CA LEU A 16 5.41 6.34 0.47
C LEU A 16 5.58 7.59 -0.38
N TRP A 17 4.89 7.64 -1.51
CA TRP A 17 4.92 8.75 -2.45
C TRP A 17 3.65 9.58 -2.34
N ASN A 18 3.80 10.88 -2.10
CA ASN A 18 2.71 11.84 -2.16
C ASN A 18 2.47 12.25 -3.61
N PRO A 19 1.35 11.85 -4.24
CA PRO A 19 1.14 12.12 -5.67
C PRO A 19 0.85 13.59 -5.96
N LEU A 20 0.55 14.42 -4.96
CA LEU A 20 0.26 15.85 -5.18
C LEU A 20 1.52 16.67 -5.47
N ASN A 21 2.67 16.24 -4.95
CA ASN A 21 3.91 17.01 -5.02
C ASN A 21 5.17 16.16 -5.30
N GLY A 22 5.02 14.85 -5.46
CA GLY A 22 6.13 13.93 -5.76
C GLY A 22 7.07 13.67 -4.58
N GLN A 23 6.75 14.14 -3.36
CA GLN A 23 7.58 13.86 -2.19
C GLN A 23 7.56 12.37 -1.85
N CYS A 24 8.73 11.85 -1.49
CA CYS A 24 8.94 10.46 -1.11
C CYS A 24 9.37 10.39 0.36
N TYR A 25 8.77 9.47 1.09
CA TYR A 25 9.02 9.21 2.51
C TYR A 25 9.37 7.74 2.70
N LYS A 26 10.38 7.46 3.53
CA LYS A 26 10.68 6.07 3.90
C LYS A 26 9.62 5.53 4.85
N GLN A 27 9.52 4.20 4.93
CA GLN A 27 8.81 3.56 6.03
C GLN A 27 9.35 4.07 7.37
N PHE A 28 8.43 4.40 8.28
CA PHE A 28 8.75 4.95 9.60
C PHE A 28 9.27 6.39 9.65
N ASP A 29 9.19 7.13 8.55
CA ASP A 29 9.49 8.56 8.53
C ASP A 29 8.44 9.36 9.32
N ALA A 30 8.85 9.96 10.43
CA ALA A 30 7.99 10.77 11.30
C ALA A 30 7.51 12.08 10.66
N PHE A 31 8.15 12.53 9.57
CA PHE A 31 7.74 13.70 8.81
C PHE A 31 6.78 13.37 7.66
N CYS A 32 6.41 12.08 7.49
CA CYS A 32 5.41 11.69 6.52
C CYS A 32 4.06 12.33 6.87
N PRO A 33 3.43 13.11 5.96
CA PRO A 33 2.17 13.80 6.24
C PRO A 33 0.96 12.86 6.25
N LEU A 34 1.13 11.61 5.81
CA LEU A 34 0.07 10.62 5.80
C LEU A 34 -0.36 10.32 7.24
N GLN A 35 -1.67 10.37 7.49
CA GLN A 35 -2.22 10.30 8.86
C GLN A 35 -2.54 8.86 9.28
N SER A 36 -3.08 8.07 8.36
CA SER A 36 -3.44 6.68 8.58
C SER A 36 -3.17 5.84 7.33
N VAL A 37 -3.00 4.54 7.56
CA VAL A 37 -2.95 3.46 6.59
C VAL A 37 -4.07 2.50 6.98
N ASP A 38 -5.24 2.68 6.40
CA ASP A 38 -6.44 1.89 6.67
C ASP A 38 -6.61 0.76 5.64
N CYS A 39 -6.11 0.95 4.43
CA CYS A 39 -6.13 -0.03 3.36
C CYS A 39 -4.95 0.07 2.38
N LEU A 40 -4.56 -1.09 1.85
CA LEU A 40 -3.65 -1.23 0.72
C LEU A 40 -4.42 -1.79 -0.47
N ILE A 41 -4.23 -1.22 -1.66
CA ILE A 41 -4.97 -1.61 -2.86
C ILE A 41 -4.00 -1.77 -4.02
N ASN A 42 -3.99 -2.94 -4.66
CA ASN A 42 -3.34 -3.14 -5.96
C ASN A 42 -4.32 -3.79 -6.94
N TRP A 43 -3.81 -4.26 -8.08
CA TRP A 43 -4.63 -4.91 -9.11
C TRP A 43 -5.18 -6.28 -8.69
N GLU A 44 -4.61 -6.92 -7.67
CA GLU A 44 -4.99 -8.27 -7.20
C GLU A 44 -6.06 -8.20 -6.11
N ASN A 45 -5.95 -7.27 -5.16
CA ASN A 45 -6.84 -7.22 -4.00
C ASN A 45 -6.89 -5.84 -3.33
N VAL A 46 -7.80 -5.74 -2.37
CA VAL A 46 -7.84 -4.73 -1.31
C VAL A 46 -7.52 -5.44 0.00
N TRP A 47 -6.56 -4.92 0.76
CA TRP A 47 -6.23 -5.40 2.10
C TRP A 47 -6.56 -4.31 3.12
N PHE A 48 -7.40 -4.63 4.09
CA PHE A 48 -7.71 -3.74 5.21
C PHE A 48 -6.71 -3.95 6.34
N ASN A 49 -6.26 -2.84 6.92
CA ASN A 49 -5.34 -2.88 8.05
C ASN A 49 -6.05 -3.48 9.28
N ALA A 50 -5.50 -4.55 9.82
CA ALA A 50 -5.93 -5.22 11.04
C ALA A 50 -4.92 -5.07 12.19
N GLN A 51 -3.85 -4.31 11.97
CA GLN A 51 -2.88 -3.96 13.01
C GLN A 51 -3.50 -3.03 14.05
N GLN A 52 -2.95 -3.01 15.26
CA GLN A 52 -3.45 -2.15 16.34
C GLN A 52 -3.27 -0.65 16.06
N ASN A 53 -2.38 -0.29 15.13
CA ASN A 53 -2.03 1.08 14.82
C ASN A 53 -2.19 1.29 13.31
N SER A 54 -2.70 2.46 12.92
CA SER A 54 -2.83 2.88 11.51
C SER A 54 -1.84 3.97 11.12
N SER A 55 -1.08 4.55 12.05
CA SER A 55 -0.05 5.53 11.73
C SER A 55 1.02 4.92 10.81
N PRO A 56 1.42 5.58 9.72
CA PRO A 56 2.45 5.08 8.81
C PRO A 56 3.78 4.75 9.50
N MET A 57 4.05 5.37 10.66
CA MET A 57 5.25 5.10 11.45
C MET A 57 5.19 3.81 12.28
N CYS A 58 4.03 3.17 12.38
CA CYS A 58 3.80 1.97 13.19
C CYS A 58 3.20 0.81 12.40
N VAL A 59 3.04 0.97 11.08
CA VAL A 59 2.40 0.00 10.20
C VAL A 59 3.46 -0.81 9.46
N SER A 60 3.32 -2.14 9.50
CA SER A 60 4.04 -3.04 8.61
C SER A 60 3.25 -3.20 7.31
N PHE A 61 3.88 -2.94 6.18
CA PHE A 61 3.28 -3.04 4.85
C PHE A 61 3.38 -4.45 4.21
N ASP A 62 3.88 -5.43 4.96
CA ASP A 62 4.02 -6.80 4.49
C ASP A 62 2.65 -7.51 4.44
N ILE A 63 2.04 -7.52 3.25
CA ILE A 63 0.73 -8.13 2.99
C ILE A 63 0.70 -9.65 3.14
N SER A 64 1.85 -10.32 3.26
CA SER A 64 1.91 -11.76 3.52
C SER A 64 1.51 -12.11 4.96
N LYS A 65 1.53 -11.12 5.87
CA LYS A 65 1.10 -11.28 7.26
C LYS A 65 -0.41 -11.16 7.36
N GLU A 66 -1.12 -12.28 7.22
CA GLU A 66 -2.59 -12.35 7.30
C GLU A 66 -3.17 -11.82 8.63
N GLY A 67 -2.39 -11.86 9.71
CA GLY A 67 -2.77 -11.26 10.99
C GLY A 67 -2.78 -9.72 10.98
N PHE A 68 -2.09 -9.10 10.03
CA PHE A 68 -1.96 -7.64 9.88
C PHE A 68 -2.85 -7.10 8.77
N TRP A 69 -3.16 -7.91 7.76
CA TRP A 69 -3.87 -7.47 6.56
C TRP A 69 -4.99 -8.44 6.22
N ARG A 70 -6.24 -7.96 6.28
CA ARG A 70 -7.41 -8.74 5.86
C ARG A 70 -7.75 -8.49 4.41
N GLN A 71 -7.71 -9.54 3.61
CA GLN A 71 -8.11 -9.50 2.21
C GLN A 71 -9.62 -9.26 2.06
N PHE A 72 -10.00 -8.45 1.06
CA PHE A 72 -11.39 -8.27 0.65
C PHE A 72 -11.86 -9.40 -0.27
N LEU A 73 -11.09 -9.69 -1.32
CA LEU A 73 -11.37 -10.76 -2.27
C LEU A 73 -10.72 -12.07 -1.79
N PRO A 74 -11.43 -13.21 -1.84
CA PRO A 74 -10.84 -14.50 -1.52
C PRO A 74 -9.92 -14.96 -2.64
N TYR A 75 -8.93 -15.81 -2.31
CA TYR A 75 -7.88 -16.27 -3.23
C TYR A 75 -8.39 -16.88 -4.56
N ASN A 76 -9.62 -17.41 -4.57
CA ASN A 76 -10.25 -18.05 -5.73
C ASN A 76 -10.91 -17.08 -6.72
N PHE A 77 -10.85 -15.76 -6.47
CA PHE A 77 -11.37 -14.72 -7.37
C PHE A 77 -10.36 -14.26 -8.43
N GLN A 78 -9.48 -15.15 -8.91
CA GLN A 78 -8.62 -14.85 -10.05
C GLN A 78 -9.43 -14.88 -11.35
N CYS A 79 -10.17 -13.80 -11.62
CA CYS A 79 -10.87 -13.61 -12.88
C CYS A 79 -10.47 -12.26 -13.51
N ILE A 80 -9.80 -12.38 -14.66
CA ILE A 80 -9.43 -11.33 -15.62
C ILE A 80 -8.34 -10.37 -15.13
N LYS A 81 -7.10 -10.58 -15.60
CA LYS A 81 -6.07 -9.53 -15.60
C LYS A 81 -6.61 -8.37 -16.44
N PRO A 82 -6.97 -7.21 -15.87
CA PRO A 82 -7.29 -6.05 -16.68
C PRO A 82 -5.99 -5.63 -17.37
N GLN A 83 -6.02 -5.37 -18.68
CA GLN A 83 -4.86 -4.81 -19.37
C GLN A 83 -4.63 -3.39 -18.85
N THR A 84 -3.64 -3.22 -17.98
CA THR A 84 -3.22 -1.91 -17.50
C THR A 84 -2.15 -1.33 -18.44
N VAL A 85 -2.23 -0.02 -18.71
CA VAL A 85 -1.18 0.71 -19.45
C VAL A 85 0.08 0.91 -18.58
N GLN A 86 -0.02 0.68 -17.26
CA GLN A 86 1.11 0.65 -16.34
C GLN A 86 2.07 -0.48 -16.74
N VAL A 87 3.36 -0.14 -16.89
CA VAL A 87 4.41 -1.13 -17.15
C VAL A 87 4.40 -2.15 -16.01
N THR A 88 4.32 -3.44 -16.33
CA THR A 88 4.54 -4.54 -15.40
C THR A 88 6.02 -4.62 -15.03
N SER A 89 6.54 -3.60 -14.38
CA SER A 89 7.74 -3.71 -13.57
C SER A 89 7.29 -4.17 -12.18
N ASN A 90 8.16 -4.88 -11.45
CA ASN A 90 7.87 -5.51 -10.14
C ASN A 90 7.48 -4.54 -9.01
N PHE A 91 7.13 -3.30 -9.34
CA PHE A 91 6.63 -2.30 -8.41
C PHE A 91 5.16 -2.63 -8.14
N GLN A 92 4.90 -3.35 -7.06
CA GLN A 92 3.57 -3.40 -6.49
C GLN A 92 3.23 -2.01 -5.93
N SER A 93 2.71 -1.13 -6.79
CA SER A 93 2.14 0.14 -6.34
C SER A 93 0.85 -0.16 -5.58
N LEU A 94 0.88 0.03 -4.26
CA LEU A 94 -0.32 -0.07 -3.43
C LEU A 94 -0.83 1.34 -3.15
N LEU A 95 -2.12 1.58 -3.42
CA LEU A 95 -2.77 2.81 -2.99
C LEU A 95 -3.00 2.72 -1.48
N VAL A 96 -2.45 3.68 -0.74
CA VAL A 96 -2.61 3.81 0.70
C VAL A 96 -3.74 4.78 0.99
N CYS A 97 -4.88 4.20 1.31
CA CYS A 97 -5.96 4.81 2.07
C CYS A 97 -5.84 4.34 3.53
#